data_AF-A0A4Y9IIZ9-F1
#
_entry.id   AF-A0A4Y9IIZ9-F1
#
_cell.length_a   1.000
_cell.length_b   1.000
_cell.length_c   1.000
_cell.angle_alpha   90.00
_cell.angle_beta   90.00
_cell.angle_gamma   90.00
#
_symmetry.space_group_name_H-M   'P 1'
#
loop_
_entity.id
_entity.type
_entity.pdbx_description
1 polymer ?
#
loop_
_entity_poly.entity_id
_entity_poly.type
_entity_poly.pdbx_seq_one_letter_code
_entity_poly.pdbx_strand_id
1 'polypeptide(L)'
;GLPLTAQTVSQMVDAVLALPEDTRLMVLAPVARDKKGEFTELFAQMQGLGYVRFRVDGAILEHEMLPPLKKTEKHDIDVVIDRLKVRPDAQQRLAESIEAALRIGQQAGDANGRVVALEMDSGQEHLFSSKFACPVCSYSLPELEPRLFSFNSPIGACPTCDGLGQHEVFDPARVVAFP
;
A
#
# COMPACT_ATOMS: atom_id res chain seq x y z
N GLY A 1 7.04 -2.54 -15.07
CA GLY A 1 6.67 -2.45 -13.64
C GLY A 1 6.69 -1.00 -13.23
N LEU A 2 5.84 -0.60 -12.28
CA LEU A 2 5.92 0.73 -11.67
C LEU A 2 7.11 0.77 -10.70
N PRO A 3 7.88 1.87 -10.64
CA PRO A 3 9.00 1.98 -9.70
C PRO A 3 8.49 1.99 -8.26
N LEU A 4 9.24 1.36 -7.36
CA LEU A 4 8.97 1.38 -5.92
C LEU A 4 9.64 2.63 -5.36
N THR A 5 8.86 3.67 -5.10
CA THR A 5 9.36 4.93 -4.56
C THR A 5 8.62 5.25 -3.29
N ALA A 6 9.34 5.34 -2.18
CA ALA A 6 8.82 5.95 -0.96
C ALA A 6 8.69 7.46 -1.18
N GLN A 7 7.53 8.01 -0.85
CA GLN A 7 7.25 9.44 -0.95
C GLN A 7 6.99 10.01 0.45
N THR A 8 7.46 11.23 0.71
CA THR A 8 7.07 11.96 1.91
C THR A 8 5.66 12.50 1.77
N VAL A 9 4.99 12.79 2.89
CA VAL A 9 3.66 13.44 2.87
C VAL A 9 3.70 14.73 2.04
N SER A 10 4.76 15.54 2.20
CA SER A 10 4.94 16.75 1.38
C SER A 10 4.94 16.44 -0.11
N GLN A 11 5.69 15.43 -0.56
CA GLN A 11 5.74 15.06 -1.98
C GLN A 11 4.38 14.57 -2.51
N MET A 12 3.62 13.85 -1.68
CA MET A 12 2.26 13.42 -2.04
C MET A 12 1.33 14.62 -2.18
N VAL A 13 1.40 15.57 -1.23
CA VAL A 13 0.64 16.82 -1.25
C VAL A 13 0.98 17.63 -2.50
N ASP A 14 2.27 17.83 -2.78
CA ASP A 14 2.74 18.58 -3.95
C ASP A 14 2.25 17.95 -5.26
N ALA A 15 2.30 16.61 -5.36
CA ALA A 15 1.81 15.89 -6.53
C ALA A 15 0.30 16.06 -6.74
N VAL A 16 -0.49 16.03 -5.66
CA VAL A 16 -1.95 16.25 -5.73
C VAL A 16 -2.28 17.71 -6.03
N LEU A 17 -1.53 18.67 -5.50
CA LEU A 17 -1.71 20.10 -5.78
C LEU A 17 -1.30 20.49 -7.21
N ALA A 18 -0.51 19.66 -7.88
CA ALA A 18 -0.16 19.83 -9.30
C ALA A 18 -1.30 19.46 -10.27
N LEU A 19 -2.38 18.84 -9.77
CA LEU A 19 -3.58 18.58 -10.56
C LEU A 19 -4.32 19.88 -10.90
N PRO A 20 -5.18 19.88 -11.94
CA PRO A 20 -5.96 21.06 -12.31
C PRO A 20 -6.77 21.61 -11.12
N GLU A 21 -6.86 22.94 -11.02
CA GLU A 21 -7.63 23.60 -9.97
C GLU A 21 -9.10 23.15 -9.98
N ASP A 22 -9.72 23.11 -8.80
CA ASP A 22 -11.08 22.63 -8.55
C ASP A 22 -11.35 21.14 -8.85
N THR A 23 -10.32 20.35 -9.18
CA THR A 23 -10.42 18.88 -9.27
C THR A 23 -10.96 18.32 -7.95
N ARG A 24 -12.06 17.59 -8.01
CA ARG A 24 -12.70 16.97 -6.84
C ARG A 24 -12.05 15.64 -6.52
N LEU A 25 -11.51 15.52 -5.31
CA LEU A 25 -10.79 14.34 -4.85
C LEU A 25 -11.43 13.72 -3.62
N MET A 26 -11.36 12.39 -3.55
CA MET A 26 -11.47 11.64 -2.30
C MET A 26 -10.09 11.13 -1.89
N VAL A 27 -9.69 11.38 -0.65
CA VAL A 27 -8.51 10.77 -0.06
C VAL A 27 -8.94 9.45 0.59
N LEU A 28 -8.35 8.35 0.15
CA LEU A 28 -8.70 7.00 0.57
C LEU A 28 -7.53 6.34 1.29
N ALA A 29 -7.84 5.62 2.36
CA ALA A 29 -6.91 4.78 3.09
C ALA A 29 -7.16 3.31 2.76
N PRO A 30 -6.26 2.62 2.04
CA PRO A 30 -6.33 1.19 1.84
C PRO A 30 -6.15 0.45 3.17
N VAL A 31 -7.15 -0.36 3.51
CA VAL A 31 -7.16 -1.14 4.77
C VAL A 31 -7.14 -2.65 4.51
N ALA A 32 -7.66 -3.08 3.36
CA ALA A 32 -7.53 -4.44 2.86
C ALA A 32 -7.30 -4.44 1.36
N ARG A 33 -6.34 -5.25 0.90
CA ARG A 33 -6.05 -5.47 -0.52
C ARG A 33 -5.91 -6.95 -0.80
N ASP A 34 -6.71 -7.49 -1.71
CA ASP A 34 -6.73 -8.91 -2.10
C ASP A 34 -6.83 -9.87 -0.88
N LYS A 35 -7.54 -9.44 0.18
CA LYS A 35 -7.66 -10.19 1.45
C LYS A 35 -9.01 -10.89 1.53
N LYS A 36 -9.02 -12.13 2.04
CA LYS A 36 -10.25 -12.88 2.31
C LYS A 36 -10.83 -12.54 3.67
N GLY A 37 -12.15 -12.35 3.75
CA GLY A 37 -12.82 -12.11 5.03
C GLY A 37 -14.13 -11.36 4.89
N GLU A 38 -14.88 -11.28 5.98
CA GLU A 38 -16.16 -10.55 6.05
C GLU A 38 -15.97 -9.10 6.54
N PHE A 39 -14.82 -8.80 7.16
CA PHE A 39 -14.39 -7.46 7.61
C PHE A 39 -15.38 -6.71 8.53
N THR A 40 -16.33 -7.41 9.16
CA THR A 40 -17.33 -6.84 10.07
C THR A 40 -16.69 -6.06 11.23
N GLU A 41 -15.66 -6.63 11.87
CA GLU A 41 -14.91 -5.98 12.95
C GLU A 41 -14.16 -4.72 12.46
N LEU A 42 -13.58 -4.77 11.26
CA LEU A 42 -12.90 -3.63 10.65
C LEU A 42 -13.88 -2.48 10.41
N PHE A 43 -15.05 -2.77 9.82
CA PHE A 43 -16.06 -1.74 9.57
C PHE A 43 -16.60 -1.13 10.87
N ALA A 44 -16.85 -1.95 11.90
CA ALA A 44 -17.29 -1.46 13.21
C ALA A 44 -16.21 -0.58 13.89
N GLN A 45 -14.94 -0.97 13.79
CA GLN A 45 -13.82 -0.18 14.31
C GLN A 45 -13.74 1.18 13.61
N MET A 46 -13.82 1.20 12.27
CA MET A 46 -13.78 2.44 11.50
C MET A 46 -14.99 3.35 11.77
N GLN A 47 -16.17 2.77 11.97
CA GLN A 47 -17.37 3.51 12.39
C GLN A 47 -17.18 4.13 13.78
N GLY A 48 -16.57 3.41 14.72
CA GLY A 48 -16.21 3.93 16.05
C GLY A 48 -15.24 5.12 16.01
N LEU A 49 -14.42 5.21 14.95
CA LEU A 49 -13.54 6.35 14.66
C LEU A 49 -14.24 7.49 13.89
N GLY A 50 -15.52 7.32 13.54
CA GLY A 50 -16.33 8.32 12.83
C GLY A 50 -16.31 8.20 11.30
N TYR A 51 -15.68 7.17 10.73
CA TYR A 51 -15.68 6.96 9.29
C TYR A 51 -16.95 6.25 8.84
N VAL A 52 -17.69 6.88 7.93
CA VAL A 52 -19.01 6.39 7.47
C VAL A 52 -19.03 5.94 6.02
N ARG A 53 -17.97 6.20 5.24
CA ARG A 53 -17.90 5.86 3.82
C ARG A 53 -16.70 4.96 3.52
N PHE A 54 -16.95 3.97 2.69
CA PHE A 54 -15.98 2.97 2.29
C PHE A 54 -16.05 2.75 0.79
N ARG A 55 -14.91 2.42 0.18
CA ARG A 55 -14.88 1.84 -1.16
C ARG A 55 -14.64 0.35 -1.00
N VAL A 56 -15.58 -0.46 -1.46
CA VAL A 56 -15.51 -1.92 -1.40
C VAL A 56 -15.62 -2.47 -2.80
N ASP A 57 -14.60 -3.20 -3.25
CA ASP A 57 -14.52 -3.79 -4.60
C ASP A 57 -14.84 -2.78 -5.72
N GLY A 58 -14.36 -1.54 -5.54
CA GLY A 58 -14.55 -0.42 -6.48
C GLY A 58 -15.83 0.39 -6.27
N ALA A 59 -16.80 -0.07 -5.48
CA ALA A 59 -18.04 0.66 -5.21
C ALA A 59 -17.92 1.51 -3.94
N ILE A 60 -18.23 2.81 -4.02
CA ILE A 60 -18.26 3.70 -2.86
C ILE A 60 -19.65 3.64 -2.21
N LEU A 61 -19.68 3.21 -0.95
CA LEU A 61 -20.89 2.96 -0.18
C LEU A 61 -20.78 3.58 1.21
N GLU A 62 -21.93 3.92 1.77
CA GLU A 62 -22.03 4.28 3.19
C GLU A 62 -22.11 3.00 4.04
N HIS A 63 -21.63 3.07 5.28
CA HIS A 63 -21.56 1.94 6.20
C HIS A 63 -22.89 1.17 6.29
N GLU A 64 -24.01 1.89 6.38
CA GLU A 64 -25.35 1.32 6.50
C GLU A 64 -25.83 0.57 5.25
N MET A 65 -25.23 0.86 4.10
CA MET A 65 -25.56 0.26 2.81
C MET A 65 -24.53 -0.79 2.37
N LEU A 66 -23.57 -1.15 3.22
CA LEU A 66 -22.56 -2.14 2.89
C LEU A 66 -23.20 -3.54 2.72
N PRO A 67 -22.97 -4.23 1.59
CA PRO A 67 -23.41 -5.60 1.45
C PRO A 67 -22.62 -6.52 2.38
N PRO A 68 -23.21 -7.63 2.85
CA PRO A 68 -22.46 -8.65 3.56
C PRO A 68 -21.39 -9.25 2.65
N LEU A 69 -20.13 -9.17 3.08
CA LEU A 69 -18.99 -9.74 2.36
C LEU A 69 -18.83 -11.23 2.69
N LYS A 70 -18.37 -12.02 1.72
CA LYS A 70 -18.22 -13.47 1.89
C LYS A 70 -16.81 -13.79 2.38
N LYS A 71 -16.72 -14.54 3.47
CA LYS A 71 -15.43 -14.94 4.08
C LYS A 71 -14.43 -15.61 3.13
N THR A 72 -14.91 -16.34 2.11
CA THR A 72 -14.07 -17.14 1.20
C THR A 72 -13.57 -16.35 -0.01
N GLU A 73 -14.19 -15.21 -0.31
CA GLU A 73 -13.86 -14.35 -1.44
C GLU A 73 -12.84 -13.28 -1.01
N LYS A 74 -12.08 -12.78 -1.98
CA LYS A 74 -11.09 -11.74 -1.75
C LYS A 74 -11.74 -10.38 -2.02
N HIS A 75 -11.45 -9.42 -1.15
CA HIS A 75 -12.02 -8.08 -1.22
C HIS A 75 -10.93 -7.01 -1.15
N ASP A 76 -11.20 -5.89 -1.81
CA ASP A 76 -10.44 -4.65 -1.72
C ASP A 76 -11.28 -3.61 -0.97
N ILE A 77 -10.74 -3.09 0.14
CA ILE A 77 -11.46 -2.16 1.02
C ILE A 77 -10.60 -0.92 1.26
N ASP A 78 -11.19 0.23 0.99
CA ASP A 78 -10.67 1.54 1.36
C ASP A 78 -11.62 2.29 2.27
N VAL A 79 -11.06 3.03 3.23
CA VAL A 79 -11.80 4.00 4.03
C VAL A 79 -11.72 5.36 3.36
N VAL A 80 -12.85 6.04 3.19
CA VAL A 80 -12.85 7.43 2.68
C VAL A 80 -12.52 8.36 3.84
N ILE A 81 -11.35 9.01 3.78
CA ILE A 81 -10.82 9.85 4.85
C ILE A 81 -11.31 11.29 4.73
N ASP A 82 -11.18 11.89 3.55
CA ASP A 82 -11.65 13.25 3.29
C ASP A 82 -12.12 13.39 1.83
N ARG A 83 -12.91 14.42 1.58
CA ARG A 83 -13.34 14.87 0.25
C ARG A 83 -13.07 16.36 0.13
N LEU A 84 -12.25 16.73 -0.84
CA LEU A 84 -11.79 18.11 -1.02
C LEU A 84 -11.61 18.45 -2.50
N LYS A 85 -11.47 19.74 -2.77
CA LYS A 85 -11.12 20.24 -4.11
C LYS A 85 -9.67 20.71 -4.10
N VAL A 86 -8.96 20.46 -5.19
CA VAL A 86 -7.59 20.96 -5.38
C VAL A 86 -7.64 22.49 -5.46
N ARG A 87 -7.04 23.14 -4.45
CA ARG A 87 -6.91 24.59 -4.35
C ARG A 87 -5.61 24.94 -3.60
N PRO A 88 -5.01 26.12 -3.84
CA PRO A 88 -3.77 26.51 -3.17
C PRO A 88 -3.88 26.57 -1.64
N ASP A 89 -5.05 26.93 -1.11
CA ASP A 89 -5.33 27.03 0.33
C ASP A 89 -5.63 25.67 0.98
N ALA A 90 -5.84 24.61 0.18
CA ALA A 90 -6.15 23.27 0.68
C ALA A 90 -4.93 22.48 1.16
N GLN A 91 -3.71 23.02 1.02
CA GLN A 91 -2.44 22.32 1.30
C GLN A 91 -2.40 21.70 2.70
N GLN A 92 -2.71 22.49 3.74
CA GLN A 92 -2.66 22.02 5.13
C GLN A 92 -3.68 20.90 5.39
N ARG A 93 -4.92 21.09 4.92
CA ARG A 93 -6.00 20.10 5.07
C ARG A 93 -5.69 18.81 4.32
N LEU A 94 -5.10 18.91 3.13
CA LEU A 94 -4.69 17.76 2.34
C LEU A 94 -3.56 16.98 3.03
N ALA A 95 -2.57 17.67 3.60
CA ALA A 95 -1.51 17.04 4.38
C ALA A 95 -2.08 16.25 5.57
N GLU A 96 -2.96 16.87 6.37
CA GLU A 96 -3.64 16.22 7.49
C GLU A 96 -4.46 15.00 7.05
N SER A 97 -5.12 15.09 5.89
CA SER A 97 -5.89 13.99 5.31
C SER A 97 -5.02 12.83 4.86
N ILE A 98 -3.87 13.11 4.24
CA ILE A 98 -2.90 12.08 3.82
C ILE A 98 -2.27 11.41 5.05
N GLU A 99 -1.88 12.18 6.07
CA GLU A 99 -1.38 11.62 7.34
C GLU A 99 -2.42 10.74 8.03
N ALA A 100 -3.68 11.18 8.06
CA ALA A 100 -4.77 10.38 8.59
C ALA A 100 -4.94 9.09 7.79
N ALA A 101 -4.86 9.14 6.45
CA ALA A 101 -4.97 7.97 5.60
C ALA A 101 -3.87 6.94 5.88
N LEU A 102 -2.61 7.40 5.97
CA LEU A 102 -1.46 6.56 6.32
C LEU A 102 -1.62 5.91 7.69
N ARG A 103 -2.06 6.67 8.69
CA ARG A 103 -2.29 6.18 10.05
C ARG A 103 -3.39 5.12 10.10
N ILE A 104 -4.51 5.36 9.43
CA ILE A 104 -5.64 4.40 9.38
C ILE A 104 -5.24 3.12 8.65
N GLY A 105 -4.56 3.23 7.51
CA GLY A 105 -4.03 2.06 6.80
C GLY A 105 -3.13 1.21 7.70
N GLN A 106 -2.21 1.84 8.43
CA GLN A 106 -1.35 1.14 9.38
C GLN A 106 -2.12 0.47 10.53
N GLN A 107 -3.11 1.17 11.12
CA GLN A 107 -3.95 0.62 12.19
C GLN A 107 -4.79 -0.57 11.75
N ALA A 108 -5.26 -0.57 10.50
CA ALA A 108 -6.02 -1.69 9.92
C ALA A 108 -5.14 -2.85 9.42
N GLY A 109 -3.81 -2.72 9.53
CA GLY A 109 -2.86 -3.76 9.13
C GLY A 109 -2.47 -3.73 7.64
N ASP A 110 -2.61 -2.59 6.96
CA ASP A 110 -1.83 -2.32 5.74
C ASP A 110 -0.43 -1.84 6.12
N ALA A 111 0.54 -2.74 6.00
CA ALA A 111 1.93 -2.43 6.31
C ALA A 111 2.61 -1.59 5.22
N ASN A 112 1.96 -1.32 4.09
CA ASN A 112 2.58 -0.71 2.90
C ASN A 112 2.49 0.81 2.86
N GLY A 113 1.82 1.44 3.84
CA GLY A 113 1.74 2.90 3.95
C GLY A 113 1.15 3.54 2.70
N ARG A 114 0.03 3.02 2.20
CA ARG A 114 -0.57 3.48 0.94
C ARG A 114 -1.60 4.57 1.18
N VAL A 115 -1.74 5.43 0.18
CA VAL A 115 -2.83 6.41 0.08
C VAL A 115 -3.28 6.45 -1.37
N VAL A 116 -4.58 6.62 -1.59
CA VAL A 116 -5.13 6.85 -2.93
C VAL A 116 -5.84 8.19 -2.93
N ALA A 117 -5.49 9.07 -3.87
CA ALA A 117 -6.32 10.21 -4.21
C ALA A 117 -7.15 9.84 -5.45
N LEU A 118 -8.46 9.75 -5.28
CA LEU A 118 -9.41 9.36 -6.33
C LEU A 118 -10.12 10.61 -6.85
N GLU A 119 -10.01 10.88 -8.15
CA GLU A 119 -10.82 11.90 -8.80
C GLU A 119 -12.29 11.47 -8.90
N MET A 120 -13.17 12.29 -8.37
CA MET A 120 -14.61 11.99 -8.30
C MET A 120 -15.30 12.03 -9.67
N ASP A 121 -14.76 12.79 -10.62
CA ASP A 121 -15.39 13.04 -11.92
C ASP A 121 -14.89 12.10 -13.01
N SER A 122 -13.57 11.86 -13.05
CA SER A 122 -12.94 11.00 -14.04
C SER A 122 -12.80 9.55 -13.56
N GLY A 123 -12.83 9.31 -12.25
CA GLY A 123 -12.48 8.03 -11.65
C GLY A 123 -10.98 7.73 -11.68
N GLN A 124 -10.15 8.69 -12.08
CA GLN A 124 -8.70 8.52 -12.13
C GLN A 124 -8.12 8.36 -10.72
N GLU A 125 -7.25 7.38 -10.54
CA GLU A 125 -6.58 7.10 -9.28
C GLU A 125 -5.13 7.58 -9.31
N HIS A 126 -4.75 8.32 -8.27
CA HIS A 126 -3.37 8.71 -7.97
C HIS A 126 -2.92 7.94 -6.74
N LEU A 127 -2.02 6.99 -6.94
CA LEU A 127 -1.58 6.07 -5.90
C LEU A 127 -0.25 6.55 -5.32
N PHE A 128 -0.18 6.61 -3.99
CA PHE A 128 1.00 7.03 -3.24
C PHE A 128 1.40 5.96 -2.23
N SER A 129 2.69 5.91 -1.90
CA SER A 129 3.19 5.08 -0.79
C SER A 129 4.26 5.82 0.02
N SER A 130 4.15 5.77 1.34
CA SER A 130 5.17 6.27 2.27
C SER A 130 6.32 5.28 2.48
N LYS A 131 6.25 4.10 1.86
CA LYS A 131 7.27 3.04 1.90
C LYS A 131 7.69 2.66 0.49
N PHE A 132 8.73 1.82 0.37
CA PHE A 132 9.11 1.21 -0.91
C PHE A 132 8.13 0.10 -1.32
N ALA A 133 6.84 0.41 -1.38
CA ALA A 133 5.79 -0.52 -1.69
C ALA A 133 5.17 -0.24 -3.06
N CYS A 134 4.76 -1.31 -3.74
CA CYS A 134 4.00 -1.18 -4.97
C CYS A 134 2.68 -0.50 -4.59
N PRO A 135 2.28 0.57 -5.30
CA PRO A 135 1.01 1.24 -5.04
C PRO A 135 -0.21 0.35 -5.36
N VAL A 136 -0.03 -0.66 -6.22
CA VAL A 136 -1.12 -1.46 -6.79
C VAL A 136 -1.22 -2.86 -6.16
N CYS A 137 -0.11 -3.56 -5.95
CA CYS A 137 -0.10 -4.95 -5.47
C CYS A 137 0.60 -5.08 -4.12
N SER A 138 0.45 -6.20 -3.41
CA SER A 138 1.01 -6.44 -2.07
C SER A 138 2.55 -6.52 -1.98
N TYR A 139 3.29 -6.32 -3.08
CA TYR A 139 4.74 -6.29 -3.05
C TYR A 139 5.26 -5.03 -2.36
N SER A 140 6.13 -5.21 -1.37
CA SER A 140 6.89 -4.12 -0.77
C SER A 140 8.30 -4.55 -0.46
N LEU A 141 9.22 -3.61 -0.57
CA LEU A 141 10.57 -3.74 -0.08
C LEU A 141 10.62 -3.23 1.35
N PRO A 142 11.35 -3.92 2.24
CA PRO A 142 11.75 -3.33 3.51
C PRO A 142 12.56 -2.05 3.25
N GLU A 143 12.67 -1.21 4.27
CA GLU A 143 13.47 0.01 4.20
C GLU A 143 14.89 -0.32 3.72
N LEU A 144 15.38 0.40 2.71
CA LEU A 144 16.65 0.11 2.05
C LEU A 144 17.82 0.47 2.97
N GLU A 145 18.15 -0.43 3.88
CA GLU A 145 19.30 -0.35 4.76
C GLU A 145 20.57 -0.90 4.08
N PRO A 146 21.76 -0.36 4.36
CA PRO A 146 23.03 -0.87 3.82
C PRO A 146 23.26 -2.38 4.04
N ARG A 147 22.66 -2.95 5.10
CA ARG A 147 22.79 -4.36 5.46
C ARG A 147 22.07 -5.30 4.48
N LEU A 148 21.00 -4.83 3.81
CA LEU A 148 20.33 -5.59 2.75
C LEU A 148 21.24 -5.85 1.54
N PHE A 149 22.27 -5.02 1.37
CA PHE A 149 23.25 -5.13 0.29
C PHE A 149 24.56 -5.80 0.73
N SER A 150 24.63 -6.25 1.99
CA SER A 150 25.80 -6.91 2.53
C SER A 150 25.63 -8.42 2.46
N PHE A 151 26.45 -9.08 1.66
CA PHE A 151 26.54 -10.55 1.61
C PHE A 151 27.05 -11.13 2.94
N ASN A 152 27.69 -10.33 3.79
CA ASN A 152 28.12 -10.71 5.13
C ASN A 152 27.00 -10.56 6.19
N SER A 153 25.82 -10.03 5.81
CA SER A 153 24.67 -9.96 6.68
C SER A 153 23.68 -11.07 6.35
N PRO A 154 23.12 -11.79 7.33
CA PRO A 154 22.08 -12.80 7.07
C PRO A 154 20.86 -12.25 6.31
N ILE A 155 20.63 -10.95 6.40
CA ILE A 155 19.51 -10.25 5.73
C ILE A 155 19.80 -9.99 4.24
N GLY A 156 21.06 -9.78 3.86
CA GLY A 156 21.48 -9.54 2.47
C GLY A 156 22.11 -10.77 1.79
N ALA A 157 22.43 -11.80 2.55
CA ALA A 157 23.00 -13.05 2.07
C ALA A 157 21.99 -13.85 1.25
N CYS A 158 22.43 -14.42 0.13
CA CYS A 158 21.62 -15.37 -0.63
C CYS A 158 21.35 -16.60 0.25
N PRO A 159 20.09 -17.02 0.45
CA PRO A 159 19.76 -18.13 1.36
C PRO A 159 20.27 -19.48 0.86
N THR A 160 20.62 -19.58 -0.43
CA THR A 160 21.10 -20.82 -1.04
C THR A 160 22.59 -21.00 -0.76
N CYS A 161 23.41 -19.97 -0.93
CA CYS A 161 24.87 -20.03 -0.75
C CYS A 161 25.38 -19.30 0.50
N ASP A 162 24.49 -18.84 1.38
CA ASP A 162 24.79 -18.06 2.59
C ASP A 162 25.71 -16.85 2.32
N GLY A 163 25.50 -16.19 1.17
CA GLY A 163 26.29 -15.02 0.76
C GLY A 163 27.68 -15.33 0.21
N LEU A 164 28.08 -16.60 0.09
CA LEU A 164 29.39 -17.02 -0.43
C LEU A 164 29.51 -16.87 -1.96
N GLY A 165 28.39 -16.86 -2.68
CA GLY A 165 28.36 -16.77 -4.14
C GLY A 165 28.85 -18.03 -4.87
N GLN A 166 29.09 -19.12 -4.15
CA GLN A 166 29.56 -20.40 -4.68
C GLN A 166 28.84 -21.58 -4.02
N HIS A 167 28.74 -22.69 -4.74
CA HIS A 167 28.19 -23.95 -4.26
C HIS A 167 29.18 -25.07 -4.52
N GLU A 168 29.50 -25.85 -3.48
CA GLU A 168 30.27 -27.08 -3.66
C GLU A 168 29.35 -28.16 -4.23
N VAL A 169 29.69 -28.61 -5.43
CA VAL A 169 29.01 -29.70 -6.12
C VAL A 169 30.04 -30.74 -6.51
N PHE A 170 29.66 -32.02 -6.46
CA PHE A 170 30.52 -33.08 -6.96
C PHE A 170 30.61 -32.97 -8.48
N ASP A 171 31.82 -32.78 -8.98
CA ASP A 171 32.10 -32.83 -10.41
C ASP A 171 31.90 -34.27 -10.90
N PRO A 172 30.87 -34.55 -11.74
CA PRO A 172 30.57 -35.91 -12.18
C PRO A 172 31.76 -36.59 -12.87
N ALA A 173 32.65 -35.82 -13.52
CA ALA A 173 33.85 -36.34 -14.17
C ALA A 173 34.94 -36.79 -13.18
N ARG A 174 34.84 -36.42 -11.90
CA ARG A 174 35.76 -36.79 -10.82
C ARG A 174 35.17 -37.79 -9.83
N VAL A 175 33.89 -38.16 -9.98
CA VAL A 175 33.19 -39.08 -9.08
C VAL A 175 33.61 -40.54 -9.34
N VAL A 176 33.95 -40.91 -10.57
CA VAL A 176 34.42 -42.25 -10.92
C VAL A 176 35.66 -42.14 -11.79
N ALA A 177 36.84 -42.40 -11.20
CA ALA A 177 38.11 -42.35 -11.93
C ALA A 177 38.24 -43.51 -12.94
N PHE A 178 37.58 -44.64 -12.69
CA PHE A 178 37.54 -45.81 -13.58
C PHE A 178 36.19 -46.53 -13.45
N PRO A 179 35.33 -46.53 -14.48
CA PRO A 179 34.05 -47.25 -14.49
C PRO A 179 34.22 -48.78 -14.63
#